data_AF-A0A4Q9HNZ9-F1
#
_entry.id   AF-A0A4Q9HNZ9-F1
#
_cell.length_a   1.000
_cell.length_b   1.000
_cell.length_c   1.000
_cell.angle_alpha   90.00
_cell.angle_beta   90.00
_cell.angle_gamma   90.00
#
_symmetry.space_group_name_H-M   'P 1'
#
loop_
_entity.id
_entity.type
_entity.pdbx_description
1 polymer ?
#
loop_
_entity_poly.entity_id
_entity_poly.type
_entity_poly.pdbx_seq_one_letter_code
_entity_poly.pdbx_strand_id
1 'polypeptide(L)'
;MFSARSLFQEIIEHDESYRLFCSVAAGGEAQGGWENGRIAALLPASLREPAPKVTRHGADEDKHGRIFHALLRKRGPTPVEVPAAIDHTMLLERRGIGLAHDRLRRDEPLGELDIVTYLAHSRVTEQRAADQMGLLEKCFGDHPEVGRAIRRILRDCALAETGVHRDVSLAVLDRMGRILGWSAARSAVLATAVRTMHGHERLGGWRCMTGLRMPERRDVLGGPATGAPEYA
;
A
#
# COMPACT_ATOMS: atom_id res chain seq x y z
N MET A 1 16.78 -9.65 -25.73
CA MET A 1 17.24 -10.14 -24.41
C MET A 1 16.18 -9.74 -23.40
N PHE A 2 15.57 -10.70 -22.69
CA PHE A 2 14.50 -10.41 -21.74
C PHE A 2 15.04 -9.64 -20.52
N SER A 3 14.48 -8.48 -20.24
CA SER A 3 14.75 -7.64 -19.07
C SER A 3 13.44 -7.04 -18.55
N ALA A 4 13.41 -6.55 -17.31
CA ALA A 4 12.23 -5.85 -16.79
C ALA A 4 11.84 -4.66 -17.68
N ARG A 5 12.83 -3.90 -18.17
CA ARG A 5 12.61 -2.78 -19.10
C ARG A 5 11.94 -3.26 -20.39
N SER A 6 12.48 -4.30 -21.05
CA SER A 6 11.91 -4.78 -22.32
C SER A 6 10.50 -5.34 -22.17
N LEU A 7 10.21 -6.02 -21.05
CA LEU A 7 8.87 -6.53 -20.76
C LEU A 7 7.85 -5.41 -20.55
N PHE A 8 8.17 -4.42 -19.72
CA PHE A 8 7.27 -3.29 -19.50
C PHE A 8 7.12 -2.42 -20.74
N GLN A 9 8.17 -2.31 -21.57
CA GLN A 9 8.09 -1.62 -22.84
C GLN A 9 7.09 -2.32 -23.77
N GLU A 10 7.15 -3.66 -23.88
CA GLU A 10 6.17 -4.45 -24.65
C GLU A 10 4.74 -4.26 -24.12
N ILE A 11 4.56 -4.26 -22.79
CA ILE A 11 3.25 -3.99 -22.17
C ILE A 11 2.75 -2.58 -22.54
N ILE A 12 3.63 -1.58 -22.53
CA ILE A 12 3.27 -0.19 -22.84
C ILE A 12 3.07 0.02 -24.34
N GLU A 13 3.76 -0.69 -25.22
CA GLU A 13 3.66 -0.49 -26.67
C GLU A 13 2.51 -1.28 -27.31
N HIS A 14 2.04 -2.36 -26.68
CA HIS A 14 0.93 -3.17 -27.17
C HIS A 14 -0.40 -2.80 -26.50
N ASP A 15 -1.37 -2.30 -27.26
CA ASP A 15 -2.61 -1.74 -26.71
C ASP A 15 -3.43 -2.73 -25.87
N GLU A 16 -3.47 -4.01 -26.24
CA GLU A 16 -4.19 -5.02 -25.44
C GLU A 16 -3.51 -5.28 -24.10
N SER A 17 -2.18 -5.37 -24.09
CA SER A 17 -1.37 -5.58 -22.88
C SER A 17 -1.45 -4.36 -21.96
N TYR A 18 -1.34 -3.16 -22.54
CA TYR A 18 -1.50 -1.90 -21.81
C TYR A 18 -2.89 -1.79 -21.20
N ARG A 19 -3.93 -2.10 -21.99
CA ARG A 19 -5.32 -2.08 -21.54
C ARG A 19 -5.55 -3.05 -20.38
N LEU A 20 -5.06 -4.28 -20.49
CA LEU A 20 -5.16 -5.28 -19.43
C LEU A 20 -4.40 -4.84 -18.18
N PHE A 21 -3.15 -4.41 -18.34
CA PHE A 21 -2.31 -3.93 -17.24
C PHE A 21 -2.98 -2.79 -16.45
N CYS A 22 -3.44 -1.76 -17.14
CA CYS A 22 -4.11 -0.64 -16.48
C CYS A 22 -5.47 -1.03 -15.88
N SER A 23 -6.19 -2.00 -16.45
CA SER A 23 -7.46 -2.49 -15.88
C SER A 23 -7.22 -3.29 -14.60
N VAL A 24 -6.19 -4.16 -14.57
CA VAL A 24 -5.76 -4.88 -13.37
C VAL A 24 -5.32 -3.91 -12.29
N ALA A 25 -4.48 -2.93 -12.63
CA ALA A 25 -4.01 -1.93 -11.67
C ALA A 25 -5.18 -1.09 -11.14
N ALA A 26 -6.04 -0.55 -12.01
CA ALA A 26 -7.18 0.25 -11.57
C ALA A 26 -8.16 -0.54 -10.68
N GLY A 27 -8.42 -1.81 -11.03
CA GLY A 27 -9.27 -2.70 -10.25
C GLY A 27 -8.71 -3.00 -8.86
N GLY A 28 -7.41 -3.31 -8.78
CA GLY A 28 -6.72 -3.55 -7.51
C GLY A 28 -6.76 -2.32 -6.58
N GLU A 29 -6.49 -1.14 -7.13
CA GLU A 29 -6.52 0.13 -6.37
C GLU A 29 -7.94 0.47 -5.89
N ALA A 30 -8.96 0.27 -6.73
CA ALA A 30 -10.35 0.49 -6.32
C ALA A 30 -10.81 -0.52 -5.26
N GLN A 31 -10.32 -1.76 -5.34
CA GLN A 31 -10.59 -2.77 -4.34
C GLN A 31 -9.94 -2.41 -3.00
N GLY A 32 -8.66 -2.01 -2.99
CA GLY A 32 -8.00 -1.50 -1.80
C GLY A 32 -8.78 -0.35 -1.17
N GLY A 33 -9.23 0.61 -1.98
CA GLY A 33 -10.03 1.75 -1.52
C GLY A 33 -11.29 1.31 -0.78
N TRP A 34 -12.00 0.32 -1.32
CA TRP A 34 -13.16 -0.28 -0.67
C TRP A 34 -12.78 -1.05 0.61
N GLU A 35 -11.74 -1.89 0.57
CA GLU A 35 -11.28 -2.68 1.72
C GLU A 35 -10.92 -1.77 2.89
N ASN A 36 -10.09 -0.75 2.66
CA ASN A 36 -9.70 0.23 3.66
C ASN A 36 -10.91 1.03 4.18
N GLY A 37 -11.85 1.41 3.29
CA GLY A 37 -13.10 2.04 3.71
C GLY A 37 -13.91 1.18 4.68
N ARG A 38 -14.04 -0.12 4.40
CA ARG A 38 -14.72 -1.08 5.28
C ARG A 38 -13.96 -1.29 6.59
N ILE A 39 -12.65 -1.47 6.54
CA ILE A 39 -11.83 -1.67 7.75
C ILE A 39 -11.97 -0.47 8.68
N ALA A 40 -11.89 0.76 8.16
CA ALA A 40 -12.07 1.97 8.96
C ALA A 40 -13.44 2.04 9.66
N ALA A 41 -14.50 1.58 8.98
CA ALA A 41 -15.85 1.55 9.53
C ALA A 41 -16.05 0.46 10.59
N LEU A 42 -15.34 -0.66 10.47
CA LEU A 42 -15.48 -1.84 11.32
C LEU A 42 -14.48 -1.88 12.49
N LEU A 43 -13.59 -0.89 12.63
CA LEU A 43 -12.69 -0.81 13.78
C LEU A 43 -13.48 -0.77 15.11
N PRO A 44 -13.10 -1.60 16.11
CA PRO A 44 -13.77 -1.60 17.41
C PRO A 44 -13.49 -0.30 18.15
N ALA A 45 -14.37 0.06 19.10
CA ALA A 45 -14.28 1.32 19.84
C ALA A 45 -12.93 1.51 20.54
N SER A 46 -12.31 0.43 21.04
CA SER A 46 -11.00 0.44 21.68
C SER A 46 -9.84 0.77 20.73
N LEU A 47 -10.02 0.59 19.42
CA LEU A 47 -9.00 0.78 18.38
C LEU A 47 -9.49 1.76 17.29
N ARG A 48 -10.26 2.77 17.68
CA ARG A 48 -10.82 3.76 16.74
C ARG A 48 -9.81 4.83 16.31
N GLU A 49 -8.75 5.02 17.08
CA GLU A 49 -7.68 6.00 16.80
C GLU A 49 -7.09 5.90 15.37
N PRO A 50 -6.77 4.72 14.82
CA PRO A 50 -6.25 4.60 13.46
C PRO A 50 -7.28 4.88 12.34
N ALA A 51 -8.59 4.95 12.63
CA ALA A 51 -9.63 5.02 11.59
C ALA A 51 -9.40 6.14 10.56
N PRO A 52 -9.04 7.39 10.93
CA PRO A 52 -8.78 8.44 9.96
C PRO A 52 -7.61 8.13 9.01
N LYS A 53 -6.60 7.38 9.47
CA LYS A 53 -5.46 6.98 8.65
C LYS A 53 -5.84 5.88 7.68
N VAL A 54 -6.63 4.89 8.14
CA VAL A 54 -7.16 3.83 7.29
C VAL A 54 -8.08 4.42 6.21
N THR A 55 -8.98 5.34 6.57
CA THR A 55 -9.82 6.05 5.59
C THR A 55 -8.98 6.84 4.59
N ARG A 56 -7.93 7.51 5.07
CA ARG A 56 -7.02 8.26 4.19
C ARG A 56 -6.29 7.35 3.21
N HIS A 57 -5.82 6.19 3.68
CA HIS A 57 -5.17 5.20 2.85
C HIS A 57 -6.08 4.73 1.71
N GLY A 58 -7.34 4.39 2.00
CA GLY A 58 -8.31 4.03 0.97
C GLY A 58 -8.58 5.15 -0.04
N ALA A 59 -8.61 6.41 0.41
CA ALA A 59 -8.75 7.55 -0.49
C ALA A 59 -7.53 7.77 -1.40
N ASP A 60 -6.33 7.41 -0.95
CA ASP A 60 -5.10 7.48 -1.73
C ASP A 60 -5.05 6.33 -2.77
N GLU A 61 -5.52 5.13 -2.45
CA GLU A 61 -5.70 4.01 -3.42
C GLU A 61 -6.75 4.35 -4.48
N ASP A 62 -7.93 4.86 -4.08
CA ASP A 62 -8.96 5.35 -5.02
C ASP A 62 -8.41 6.40 -5.99
N LYS A 63 -7.49 7.26 -5.51
CA LYS A 63 -6.80 8.25 -6.33
C LYS A 63 -5.84 7.58 -7.31
N HIS A 64 -5.13 6.53 -6.92
CA HIS A 64 -4.25 5.75 -7.81
C HIS A 64 -5.06 5.03 -8.89
N GLY A 65 -6.19 4.41 -8.54
CA GLY A 65 -7.12 3.82 -9.49
C GLY A 65 -7.61 4.84 -10.55
N ARG A 66 -7.94 6.06 -10.12
CA ARG A 66 -8.27 7.16 -11.06
C ARG A 66 -7.13 7.56 -11.99
N ILE A 67 -5.87 7.43 -11.57
CA ILE A 67 -4.70 7.69 -12.42
C ILE A 67 -4.62 6.63 -13.52
N PHE A 68 -4.78 5.34 -13.20
CA PHE A 68 -4.78 4.26 -14.19
C PHE A 68 -5.96 4.36 -15.16
N HIS A 69 -7.16 4.71 -14.69
CA HIS A 69 -8.27 5.00 -15.59
C HIS A 69 -8.01 6.20 -16.51
N ALA A 70 -7.32 7.23 -16.04
CA ALA A 70 -6.95 8.36 -16.89
C ALA A 70 -5.93 7.96 -17.98
N LEU A 71 -4.99 7.07 -17.65
CA LEU A 71 -4.05 6.49 -18.61
C LEU A 71 -4.78 5.68 -19.71
N LEU A 72 -5.76 4.87 -19.34
CA LEU A 72 -6.62 4.14 -20.29
C LEU A 72 -7.38 5.10 -21.22
N ARG A 73 -8.09 6.08 -20.65
CA ARG A 73 -8.88 7.04 -21.44
C ARG A 73 -8.04 7.79 -22.48
N LYS A 74 -6.75 8.05 -22.18
CA LYS A 74 -5.85 8.74 -23.11
C LYS A 74 -5.57 7.94 -24.37
N ARG A 75 -5.62 6.60 -24.31
CA ARG A 75 -5.42 5.71 -25.47
C ARG A 75 -6.71 5.23 -26.13
N GLY A 76 -7.86 5.56 -25.57
CA GLY A 76 -9.17 5.19 -26.13
C GLY A 76 -9.84 3.90 -25.64
N PRO A 77 -9.18 2.86 -25.06
CA PRO A 77 -9.92 1.68 -24.64
C PRO A 77 -10.73 1.90 -23.37
N THR A 78 -11.92 1.31 -23.32
CA THR A 78 -12.64 1.07 -22.08
C THR A 78 -11.88 0.04 -21.24
N PRO A 79 -11.95 0.13 -19.89
CA PRO A 79 -11.44 -0.93 -19.03
C PRO A 79 -11.99 -2.29 -19.47
N VAL A 80 -11.16 -3.32 -19.40
CA VAL A 80 -11.61 -4.70 -19.62
C VAL A 80 -11.96 -5.34 -18.29
N GLU A 81 -12.87 -6.30 -18.34
CA GLU A 81 -13.07 -7.21 -17.22
C GLU A 81 -11.77 -7.98 -16.97
N VAL A 82 -11.29 -7.95 -15.73
CA VAL A 82 -10.05 -8.63 -15.34
C VAL A 82 -10.36 -10.13 -15.19
N PRO A 83 -9.71 -11.02 -15.95
CA PRO A 83 -9.92 -12.45 -15.79
C PRO A 83 -9.59 -12.92 -14.37
N ALA A 84 -10.44 -13.77 -13.79
CA ALA A 84 -10.26 -14.30 -12.43
C ALA A 84 -8.92 -15.04 -12.20
N ALA A 85 -8.29 -15.52 -13.28
CA ALA A 85 -6.98 -16.17 -13.28
C ALA A 85 -5.81 -15.20 -13.06
N ILE A 86 -6.00 -13.89 -13.28
CA ILE A 86 -4.97 -12.86 -13.08
C ILE A 86 -5.40 -11.80 -12.06
N ASP A 87 -6.60 -11.94 -11.49
CA ASP A 87 -7.03 -11.17 -10.34
C ASP A 87 -6.23 -11.60 -9.11
N HIS A 88 -5.06 -10.96 -8.97
CA HIS A 88 -4.09 -11.26 -7.94
C HIS A 88 -4.67 -11.10 -6.53
N THR A 89 -5.59 -10.16 -6.30
CA THR A 89 -6.15 -9.96 -4.97
C THR A 89 -7.10 -11.09 -4.60
N MET A 90 -7.97 -11.51 -5.52
CA MET A 90 -8.79 -12.70 -5.32
C MET A 90 -7.95 -13.98 -5.19
N LEU A 91 -6.82 -14.07 -5.91
CA LEU A 91 -5.87 -15.18 -5.75
C LEU A 91 -5.20 -15.22 -4.37
N LEU A 92 -4.86 -14.05 -3.81
CA LEU A 92 -4.29 -13.94 -2.47
C LEU A 92 -5.32 -14.31 -1.39
N GLU A 93 -6.57 -13.83 -1.52
CA GLU A 93 -7.64 -14.19 -0.61
C GLU A 93 -7.94 -15.69 -0.62
N ARG A 94 -7.98 -16.33 -1.80
CA ARG A 94 -8.14 -17.79 -1.91
C ARG A 94 -7.04 -18.58 -1.20
N ARG A 95 -5.88 -17.96 -0.96
CA ARG A 95 -4.76 -18.51 -0.19
C ARG A 95 -4.79 -18.13 1.29
N GLY A 96 -5.84 -17.46 1.76
CA GLY A 96 -5.95 -16.96 3.13
C GLY A 96 -5.00 -15.80 3.43
N ILE A 97 -4.56 -15.05 2.42
CA ILE A 97 -3.69 -13.88 2.60
C ILE A 97 -4.55 -12.62 2.59
N GLY A 98 -4.39 -11.78 3.63
CA GLY A 98 -5.19 -10.58 3.83
C GLY A 98 -6.51 -10.85 4.56
N LEU A 99 -7.40 -9.85 4.61
CA LEU A 99 -8.74 -10.02 5.16
C LEU A 99 -9.70 -10.48 4.07
N ALA A 100 -10.50 -11.51 4.36
CA ALA A 100 -11.49 -12.00 3.40
C ALA A 100 -12.58 -10.96 3.12
N HIS A 101 -13.02 -10.84 1.87
CA HIS A 101 -14.07 -9.91 1.48
C HIS A 101 -15.39 -10.23 2.20
N ASP A 102 -15.68 -11.50 2.40
CA ASP A 102 -16.86 -11.93 3.15
C ASP A 102 -16.82 -11.50 4.61
N ARG A 103 -15.63 -11.33 5.20
CA ARG A 103 -15.48 -10.73 6.53
C ARG A 103 -15.76 -9.22 6.48
N LEU A 104 -15.18 -8.52 5.51
CA LEU A 104 -15.35 -7.06 5.37
C LEU A 104 -16.77 -6.64 4.98
N ARG A 105 -17.53 -7.50 4.28
CA ARG A 105 -18.94 -7.24 3.93
C ARG A 105 -19.89 -7.33 5.13
N ARG A 106 -19.52 -8.04 6.19
CA ARG A 106 -20.33 -8.12 7.40
C ARG A 106 -20.24 -6.79 8.16
N ASP A 107 -21.36 -6.28 8.65
CA ASP A 107 -21.40 -5.11 9.52
C ASP A 107 -21.13 -5.49 10.99
N GLU A 108 -20.02 -6.21 11.20
CA GLU A 108 -19.58 -6.70 12.50
C GLU A 108 -18.20 -6.12 12.84
N PRO A 109 -17.96 -5.68 14.08
CA PRO A 109 -16.65 -5.16 14.48
C PRO A 109 -15.51 -6.16 14.20
N LEU A 110 -14.38 -5.65 13.73
CA LEU A 110 -13.16 -6.42 13.55
C LEU A 110 -12.54 -6.80 14.90
N GLY A 111 -11.97 -8.00 14.97
CA GLY A 111 -11.17 -8.44 16.10
C GLY A 111 -9.75 -7.88 16.06
N GLU A 112 -9.00 -8.00 17.15
CA GLU A 112 -7.59 -7.58 17.20
C GLU A 112 -6.74 -8.33 16.17
N LEU A 113 -6.98 -9.64 15.99
CA LEU A 113 -6.28 -10.44 14.99
C LEU A 113 -6.58 -9.99 13.56
N ASP A 114 -7.81 -9.57 13.27
CA ASP A 114 -8.18 -9.02 11.97
C ASP A 114 -7.35 -7.74 11.69
N ILE A 115 -7.23 -6.88 12.70
CA ILE A 115 -6.49 -5.62 12.59
C ILE A 115 -4.99 -5.86 12.43
N VAL A 116 -4.42 -6.82 13.18
CA VAL A 116 -3.01 -7.22 13.00
C VAL A 116 -2.78 -7.79 11.60
N THR A 117 -3.68 -8.65 11.12
CA THR A 117 -3.64 -9.22 9.78
C THR A 117 -3.65 -8.12 8.72
N TYR A 118 -4.57 -7.15 8.85
CA TYR A 118 -4.64 -5.99 7.96
C TYR A 118 -3.34 -5.18 7.97
N LEU A 119 -2.83 -4.78 9.15
CA LEU A 119 -1.64 -3.94 9.25
C LEU A 119 -0.40 -4.64 8.67
N ALA A 120 -0.26 -5.95 8.92
CA ALA A 120 0.83 -6.75 8.36
C ALA A 120 0.70 -6.88 6.84
N HIS A 121 -0.51 -7.17 6.34
CA HIS A 121 -0.78 -7.29 4.92
C HIS A 121 -0.52 -5.97 4.19
N SER A 122 -1.13 -4.87 4.65
CA SER A 122 -0.96 -3.52 4.11
C SER A 122 0.53 -3.12 4.08
N ARG A 123 1.30 -3.36 5.15
CA ARG A 123 2.74 -3.02 5.14
C ARG A 123 3.52 -3.78 4.06
N VAL A 124 3.20 -5.04 3.82
CA VAL A 124 3.88 -5.89 2.83
C VAL A 124 3.48 -5.52 1.40
N THR A 125 2.18 -5.32 1.16
CA THR A 125 1.67 -4.93 -0.17
C THR A 125 2.19 -3.55 -0.56
N GLU A 126 2.17 -2.58 0.36
CA GLU A 126 2.71 -1.24 0.14
C GLU A 126 4.21 -1.24 -0.16
N GLN A 127 5.02 -2.06 0.53
CA GLN A 127 6.44 -2.17 0.19
C GLN A 127 6.63 -2.64 -1.25
N ARG A 128 5.91 -3.71 -1.62
CA ARG A 128 6.03 -4.32 -2.94
C ARG A 128 5.57 -3.38 -4.04
N ALA A 129 4.48 -2.66 -3.80
CA ALA A 129 4.01 -1.60 -4.68
C ALA A 129 5.09 -0.52 -4.84
N ALA A 130 5.65 0.01 -3.74
CA ALA A 130 6.70 1.02 -3.79
C ALA A 130 7.96 0.53 -4.54
N ASP A 131 8.40 -0.71 -4.31
CA ASP A 131 9.56 -1.32 -4.99
C ASP A 131 9.31 -1.45 -6.50
N GLN A 132 8.11 -1.91 -6.90
CA GLN A 132 7.70 -2.01 -8.30
C GLN A 132 7.61 -0.63 -8.95
N MET A 133 7.04 0.36 -8.28
CA MET A 133 6.97 1.73 -8.75
C MET A 133 8.36 2.37 -8.88
N GLY A 134 9.28 2.06 -7.98
CA GLY A 134 10.68 2.46 -8.07
C GLY A 134 11.41 1.83 -9.26
N LEU A 135 11.12 0.57 -9.58
CA LEU A 135 11.63 -0.08 -10.80
C LEU A 135 11.06 0.58 -12.07
N LEU A 136 9.75 0.85 -12.08
CA LEU A 136 9.08 1.53 -13.18
C LEU A 136 9.61 2.95 -13.40
N GLU A 137 9.91 3.69 -12.33
CA GLU A 137 10.49 5.03 -12.41
C GLU A 137 11.88 5.00 -13.05
N LYS A 138 12.76 4.08 -12.63
CA LYS A 138 14.09 3.90 -13.24
C LYS A 138 14.03 3.53 -14.73
N CYS A 139 12.97 2.86 -15.16
CA CYS A 139 12.83 2.40 -16.54
C CYS A 139 12.09 3.41 -17.43
N PHE A 140 11.07 4.08 -16.90
CA PHE A 140 10.06 4.84 -17.66
C PHE A 140 9.72 6.19 -17.03
N GLY A 141 10.52 6.70 -16.10
CA GLY A 141 10.31 8.03 -15.50
C GLY A 141 10.20 9.12 -16.56
N ASP A 142 11.03 9.07 -17.60
CA ASP A 142 11.01 10.06 -18.69
C ASP A 142 10.06 9.69 -19.83
N HIS A 143 9.30 8.59 -19.71
CA HIS A 143 8.34 8.20 -20.73
C HIS A 143 7.22 9.27 -20.84
N PRO A 144 6.93 9.78 -22.06
CA PRO A 144 6.05 10.94 -22.26
C PRO A 144 4.61 10.68 -21.80
N GLU A 145 4.20 9.42 -21.77
CA GLU A 145 2.85 9.02 -21.38
C GLU A 145 2.71 8.63 -19.90
N VAL A 146 3.44 7.61 -19.46
CA VAL A 146 3.28 7.02 -18.12
C VAL A 146 4.19 7.61 -17.05
N GLY A 147 5.28 8.29 -17.43
CA GLY A 147 6.31 8.73 -16.48
C GLY A 147 5.81 9.67 -15.40
N ARG A 148 4.87 10.57 -15.75
CA ARG A 148 4.21 11.46 -14.77
C ARG A 148 3.33 10.69 -13.79
N ALA A 149 2.60 9.67 -14.25
CA ALA A 149 1.77 8.83 -13.39
C ALA A 149 2.63 8.02 -12.42
N ILE A 150 3.70 7.40 -12.93
CA ILE A 150 4.67 6.63 -12.15
C ILE A 150 5.26 7.46 -11.01
N ARG A 151 5.81 8.64 -11.31
CA ARG A 151 6.38 9.53 -10.30
C ARG A 151 5.34 10.02 -9.28
N ARG A 152 4.08 10.20 -9.70
CA ARG A 152 3.02 10.66 -8.80
C ARG A 152 2.68 9.60 -7.75
N ILE A 153 2.48 8.36 -8.19
CA ILE A 153 2.20 7.23 -7.29
C ILE A 153 3.41 6.99 -6.38
N LEU A 154 4.63 6.94 -6.92
CA LEU A 154 5.85 6.77 -6.13
C LEU A 154 6.03 7.86 -5.06
N ARG A 155 5.72 9.12 -5.41
CA ARG A 155 5.74 10.24 -4.46
C ARG A 155 4.70 10.09 -3.37
N ASP A 156 3.50 9.60 -3.68
CA ASP A 156 2.46 9.35 -2.68
C ASP A 156 2.93 8.27 -1.69
N CYS A 157 3.49 7.16 -2.17
CA CYS A 157 4.05 6.10 -1.32
C CYS A 157 5.16 6.63 -0.39
N ALA A 158 6.10 7.41 -0.91
CA ALA A 158 7.18 7.98 -0.11
C ALA A 158 6.67 8.98 0.96
N LEU A 159 5.65 9.78 0.63
CA LEU A 159 5.03 10.69 1.58
C LEU A 159 4.24 9.94 2.67
N ALA A 160 3.61 8.82 2.32
CA ALA A 160 2.96 7.95 3.29
C ALA A 160 3.99 7.33 4.24
N GLU A 161 5.08 6.76 3.72
CA GLU A 161 6.15 6.14 4.51
C GLU A 161 6.77 7.13 5.51
N THR A 162 7.19 8.31 5.04
CA THR A 162 7.75 9.36 5.93
C THR A 162 6.75 9.84 6.98
N GLY A 163 5.44 9.88 6.65
CA GLY A 163 4.38 10.19 7.59
C GLY A 163 4.22 9.13 8.68
N VAL A 164 4.29 7.84 8.31
CA VAL A 164 4.25 6.72 9.26
C VAL A 164 5.44 6.76 10.20
N HIS A 165 6.66 6.98 9.69
CA HIS A 165 7.85 7.08 10.54
C HIS A 165 7.74 8.20 11.57
N ARG A 166 7.30 9.39 11.15
CA ARG A 166 7.01 10.51 12.06
C ARG A 166 6.05 10.08 13.16
N ASP A 167 4.94 9.44 12.80
CA ASP A 167 3.90 9.08 13.74
C ASP A 167 4.35 8.02 14.75
N VAL A 168 5.10 7.01 14.29
CA VAL A 168 5.73 6.02 15.16
C VAL A 168 6.72 6.68 16.12
N SER A 169 7.58 7.56 15.62
CA SER A 169 8.52 8.30 16.46
C SER A 169 7.81 9.14 17.53
N LEU A 170 6.72 9.82 17.18
CA LEU A 170 5.92 10.58 18.14
C LEU A 170 5.27 9.68 19.19
N ALA A 171 4.69 8.54 18.79
CA ALA A 171 4.06 7.59 19.70
C ALA A 171 5.07 6.97 20.69
N VAL A 172 6.27 6.61 20.19
CA VAL A 172 7.36 6.10 21.03
C VAL A 172 7.83 7.17 22.02
N LEU A 173 8.07 8.39 21.56
CA LEU A 173 8.49 9.51 22.43
C LEU A 173 7.45 9.82 23.52
N ASP A 174 6.17 9.82 23.15
CA ASP A 174 5.06 10.01 24.08
C ASP A 174 5.01 8.91 25.16
N ARG A 175 5.17 7.64 24.76
CA ARG A 175 5.26 6.52 25.70
C ARG A 175 6.49 6.60 26.60
N MET A 176 7.65 6.97 26.05
CA MET A 176 8.88 7.16 26.82
C MET A 176 8.73 8.30 27.82
N GLY A 177 8.12 9.43 27.43
CA GLY A 177 7.88 10.56 28.31
C GLY A 177 7.03 10.20 29.52
N ARG A 178 6.00 9.35 29.33
CA ARG A 178 5.21 8.80 30.44
C ARG A 178 6.01 7.87 31.35
N ILE A 179 6.80 6.96 30.79
CA ILE A 179 7.59 5.99 31.57
C ILE A 179 8.68 6.70 32.38
N LEU A 180 9.33 7.70 31.79
CA LEU A 180 10.48 8.39 32.36
C LEU A 180 10.11 9.67 33.13
N GLY A 181 8.82 10.00 33.23
CA GLY A 181 8.35 11.18 33.95
C GLY A 181 8.85 12.51 33.38
N TRP A 182 8.95 12.65 32.06
CA TRP A 182 9.42 13.89 31.43
C TRP A 182 8.44 15.04 31.65
N SER A 183 8.97 16.26 31.84
CA SER A 183 8.16 17.46 31.84
C SER A 183 7.49 17.68 30.48
N ALA A 184 6.32 18.33 30.48
CA ALA A 184 5.60 18.65 29.25
C ALA A 184 6.46 19.46 28.25
N ALA A 185 7.31 20.35 28.77
CA ALA A 185 8.23 21.15 27.95
C ALA A 185 9.24 20.27 27.20
N ARG A 186 9.85 19.28 27.87
CA ARG A 186 10.80 18.36 27.25
C ARG A 186 10.13 17.53 26.16
N SER A 187 8.96 16.99 26.45
CA SER A 187 8.17 16.21 25.47
C SER A 187 7.78 17.04 24.26
N ALA A 188 7.39 18.31 24.46
CA ALA A 188 7.05 19.23 23.38
C ALA A 188 8.26 19.56 22.48
N VAL A 189 9.43 19.78 23.07
CA VAL A 189 10.67 20.04 22.30
C VAL A 189 11.04 18.84 21.44
N LEU A 190 11.02 17.62 21.98
CA LEU A 190 11.33 16.40 21.23
C LEU A 190 10.31 16.12 20.12
N ALA A 191 9.02 16.30 20.40
CA ALA A 191 7.98 16.17 19.39
C ALA A 191 8.14 17.19 18.26
N THR A 192 8.53 18.42 18.59
CA THR A 192 8.81 19.47 17.60
C THR A 192 10.01 19.09 16.73
N ALA A 193 11.08 18.56 17.32
CA ALA A 193 12.24 18.09 16.57
C ALA A 193 11.88 17.02 15.53
N VAL A 194 11.05 16.03 15.90
CA VAL A 194 10.57 15.00 14.98
C VAL A 194 9.75 15.61 13.84
N ARG A 195 8.85 16.55 14.15
CA ARG A 195 8.03 17.23 13.12
C ARG A 195 8.88 18.06 12.17
N THR A 196 9.91 18.73 12.67
CA THR A 196 10.86 19.50 11.86
C THR A 196 11.66 18.60 10.93
N MET A 197 12.17 17.47 11.44
CA MET A 197 12.89 16.48 10.65
C MET A 197 12.02 15.91 9.53
N HIS A 198 10.77 15.55 9.85
CA HIS A 198 9.79 15.12 8.83
C HIS A 198 9.53 16.22 7.78
N GLY A 199 9.43 17.48 8.19
CA GLY A 199 9.31 18.62 7.27
C GLY A 199 10.49 18.72 6.30
N HIS A 200 11.72 18.47 6.79
CA HIS A 200 12.92 18.43 5.97
C HIS A 200 12.91 17.23 4.99
N GLU A 201 12.54 16.03 5.45
CA GLU A 201 12.43 14.84 4.58
C GLU A 201 11.43 15.06 3.43
N ARG A 202 10.29 15.71 3.70
CA ARG A 202 9.29 16.06 2.69
C ARG A 202 9.79 17.01 1.60
N LEU A 203 10.79 17.84 1.90
CA LEU A 203 11.31 18.87 0.98
C LEU A 203 12.45 18.38 0.07
N GLY A 204 13.07 17.23 0.36
CA GLY A 204 14.15 16.71 -0.49
C GLY A 204 14.97 15.54 0.09
N GLY A 205 14.65 15.03 1.27
CA GLY A 205 15.36 13.92 1.91
C GLY A 205 14.92 12.53 1.45
N TRP A 206 14.68 12.34 0.15
CA TRP A 206 14.06 11.12 -0.39
C TRP A 206 14.90 9.87 -0.16
N ARG A 207 14.52 9.05 0.81
CA ARG A 207 14.98 7.66 0.96
C ARG A 207 13.84 6.81 1.52
N CYS A 208 13.52 5.72 0.84
CA CYS A 208 12.83 4.60 1.49
C CYS A 208 13.75 4.13 2.62
N MET A 209 13.29 4.21 3.86
CA MET A 209 14.16 4.06 5.02
C MET A 209 14.31 2.60 5.44
N THR A 210 13.35 1.74 5.04
CA THR A 210 13.36 0.31 5.40
C THR A 210 12.81 -0.58 4.29
N GLY A 211 13.61 -1.53 3.82
CA GLY A 211 13.15 -2.59 2.91
C GLY A 211 12.74 -3.84 3.67
N LEU A 212 11.71 -4.55 3.18
CA LEU A 212 11.35 -5.87 3.70
C LEU A 212 12.16 -6.94 2.99
N ARG A 213 12.73 -7.88 3.77
CA ARG A 213 13.32 -9.12 3.26
C ARG A 213 12.42 -10.29 3.68
N MET A 214 12.33 -11.31 2.82
CA MET A 214 11.68 -12.57 3.21
C MET A 214 12.29 -13.12 4.50
N PRO A 215 11.46 -13.46 5.51
CA PRO A 215 11.97 -14.04 6.75
C PRO A 215 12.50 -15.45 6.49
N GLU A 216 13.54 -15.83 7.22
CA GLU A 216 14.14 -17.18 7.14
C GLU A 216 13.18 -18.25 7.65
N ARG A 217 12.40 -17.94 8.68
CA ARG A 217 11.33 -18.79 9.20
C ARG A 217 9.99 -18.24 8.74
N ARG A 218 9.30 -18.99 7.87
CA ARG A 218 7.93 -18.69 7.46
C ARG A 218 6.95 -19.28 8.47
N ASP A 219 5.76 -18.68 8.56
CA ASP A 219 4.67 -19.14 9.44
C ASP A 219 5.12 -19.37 10.90
N VAL A 220 5.79 -18.38 11.49
CA VAL A 220 6.33 -18.48 12.85
C VAL A 220 5.24 -18.72 13.90
N LEU A 221 4.01 -18.28 13.60
CA LEU A 221 2.84 -18.39 14.47
C LEU A 221 2.03 -19.70 14.27
N GLY A 222 2.36 -20.52 13.26
CA GLY A 222 1.78 -21.85 13.07
C GLY A 222 0.32 -21.87 12.66
N GLY A 223 -0.08 -21.02 11.71
CA GLY A 223 -1.43 -21.03 11.15
C GLY A 223 -1.74 -22.35 10.41
N PRO A 224 -3.02 -22.66 10.14
CA PRO A 224 -3.36 -23.86 9.37
C PRO A 224 -2.64 -23.83 8.03
N ALA A 225 -1.93 -24.91 7.70
CA ALA A 225 -1.20 -25.04 6.45
C ALA A 225 -2.17 -24.91 5.27
N THR A 226 -2.21 -23.75 4.63
CA THR A 226 -2.84 -23.61 3.32
C THR A 226 -1.93 -24.28 2.32
N GLY A 227 -2.22 -25.53 1.99
CA GLY A 227 -1.57 -26.23 0.90
C GLY A 227 -1.65 -25.38 -0.35
N ALA A 228 -0.50 -25.06 -0.95
CA ALA A 228 -0.48 -24.49 -2.29
C ALA A 228 -1.11 -25.56 -3.22
N PRO A 229 -2.18 -25.26 -3.98
CA PRO A 229 -2.58 -26.17 -5.02
C PRO A 229 -1.43 -26.25 -6.03
N GLU A 230 -0.99 -27.48 -6.33
CA GLU A 230 -0.18 -27.75 -7.51
C GLU A 230 -0.96 -27.25 -8.72
N TYR A 231 -0.32 -26.38 -9.50
CA TYR A 231 -0.92 -25.88 -10.73
C TYR A 231 -0.86 -27.01 -11.76
N ALA A 232 -2.04 -27.41 -12.25
CA ALA A 232 -2.22 -28.14 -13.51
C ALA A 232 -2.55 -27.13 -14.63
#